data_AF-A0A6V7QI37-F1
#
_entry.id   AF-A0A6V7QI37-F1
#
_cell.length_a   1.000
_cell.length_b   1.000
_cell.length_c   1.000
_cell.angle_alpha   90.00
_cell.angle_beta   90.00
_cell.angle_gamma   90.00
#
_symmetry.space_group_name_H-M   'P 1'
#
loop_
_entity.id
_entity.type
_entity.pdbx_description
1 polymer ?
#
loop_
_entity_poly.entity_id
_entity_poly.type
_entity_poly.pdbx_seq_one_letter_code
_entity_poly.pdbx_strand_id
1 'polypeptide(L)'
;MGVPPCAQDHQEVSLAHALLEVGRYPGVLRRVSLPNQGMTRTVPESPNFKVRLTLDIKKGGGAKSQFYLLDMGSCWKNSGAPCDGDVTTDVTRYSEMIINPEAEAWCRPDCLEECPPYHTFHNGTRVHRTDTARFPHAAYHVYCSPGNAEHAERPTTFCDPYSNPQPQEILQILPHPVWGEYGYPTEKGEGWIGDPRTWELDVGAMSQSLYFYQDPGTPAAKRRWTSIDVGTEIYVSEDAVAEWTLSDFDILISKRCEKSHVSLI
;
A
#
# COMPACT_ATOMS: atom_id res chain seq x y z
N MET A 1 -14.30 38.20 -5.53
CA MET A 1 -15.36 37.43 -4.83
C MET A 1 -14.74 36.08 -4.51
N GLY A 2 -14.43 35.87 -3.23
CA GLY A 2 -13.70 34.69 -2.76
C GLY A 2 -14.57 33.44 -2.87
N VAL A 3 -13.96 32.36 -3.36
CA VAL A 3 -14.51 31.01 -3.27
C VAL A 3 -14.50 30.64 -1.79
N PRO A 4 -15.62 30.22 -1.18
CA PRO A 4 -15.59 29.76 0.21
C PRO A 4 -14.80 28.45 0.28
N PRO A 5 -13.95 28.24 1.30
CA PRO A 5 -13.29 26.96 1.51
C PRO A 5 -14.36 25.91 1.81
N CYS A 6 -14.39 24.83 1.03
CA CYS A 6 -15.16 23.65 1.38
C CYS A 6 -14.64 23.13 2.73
N ALA A 7 -15.50 23.09 3.74
CA ALA A 7 -15.24 22.30 4.94
C ALA A 7 -15.04 20.85 4.50
N GLN A 8 -13.87 20.28 4.78
CA GLN A 8 -13.61 18.86 4.58
C GLN A 8 -14.40 18.08 5.64
N ASP A 9 -15.63 17.70 5.32
CA ASP A 9 -16.38 16.73 6.12
C ASP A 9 -15.78 15.34 5.86
N HIS A 10 -14.83 14.94 6.71
CA HIS A 10 -14.31 13.58 6.75
C HIS A 10 -15.34 12.68 7.44
N GLN A 11 -15.66 11.54 6.83
CA GLN A 11 -16.33 10.49 7.57
C GLN A 11 -15.28 9.71 8.35
N GLU A 12 -15.19 9.97 9.66
CA GLU A 12 -14.33 9.24 10.60
C GLU A 12 -14.96 7.89 10.90
N VAL A 13 -14.20 6.81 10.67
CA VAL A 13 -14.55 5.48 11.15
C VAL A 13 -13.46 5.04 12.11
N SER A 14 -13.75 5.16 13.40
CA SER A 14 -12.81 4.80 14.46
C SER A 14 -12.96 3.35 14.88
N LEU A 15 -11.85 2.60 14.86
CA LEU A 15 -11.77 1.26 15.44
C LEU A 15 -11.27 1.40 16.89
N ALA A 16 -12.18 1.23 17.84
CA ALA A 16 -11.86 1.30 19.27
C ALA A 16 -10.95 0.11 19.70
N HIS A 17 -9.90 0.45 20.45
CA HIS A 17 -9.01 -0.39 21.26
C HIS A 17 -8.88 -1.87 20.89
N ALA A 18 -7.68 -2.25 20.44
CA ALA A 18 -7.28 -3.64 20.41
C ALA A 18 -6.04 -3.88 21.27
N LEU A 19 -6.20 -4.82 22.19
CA LEU A 19 -5.20 -5.22 23.18
C LEU A 19 -4.16 -6.16 22.57
N LEU A 20 -2.92 -5.96 23.04
CA LEU A 20 -1.72 -6.82 22.98
C LEU A 20 -1.95 -8.27 22.53
N GLU A 21 -1.28 -8.68 21.45
CA GLU A 21 -0.91 -10.09 21.25
C GLU A 21 0.62 -10.23 21.28
N VAL A 22 1.10 -11.09 22.18
CA VAL A 22 2.48 -11.59 22.18
C VAL A 22 2.49 -12.83 21.28
N GLY A 23 2.89 -12.65 20.02
CA GLY A 23 3.02 -13.77 19.07
C GLY A 23 4.26 -14.62 19.37
N ARG A 24 4.07 -15.92 19.63
CA ARG A 24 5.13 -16.95 19.67
C ARG A 24 5.12 -17.87 18.43
N TYR A 25 4.51 -17.42 17.34
CA TYR A 25 4.35 -18.18 16.10
C TYR A 25 4.77 -17.34 14.88
N PRO A 26 5.35 -17.96 13.83
CA PRO A 26 5.69 -17.26 12.60
C PRO A 26 4.42 -16.73 11.91
N GLY A 27 4.40 -15.43 11.62
CA GLY A 27 3.34 -14.73 10.88
C GLY A 27 2.19 -14.20 11.75
N VAL A 28 2.35 -13.02 12.34
CA VAL A 28 1.23 -12.25 12.92
C VAL A 28 1.07 -10.96 12.13
N LEU A 29 0.39 -11.06 10.99
CA LEU A 29 -0.17 -9.91 10.28
C LEU A 29 -1.56 -9.64 10.87
N ARG A 30 -1.77 -8.45 11.43
CA ARG A 30 -3.10 -8.08 11.90
C ARG A 30 -3.91 -7.55 10.74
N ARG A 31 -4.79 -8.42 10.22
CA ARG A 31 -5.64 -8.12 9.08
C ARG A 31 -6.93 -7.41 9.50
N VAL A 32 -7.15 -6.17 9.07
CA VAL A 32 -8.50 -5.58 9.01
C VAL A 32 -9.12 -5.96 7.67
N SER A 33 -9.61 -7.19 7.60
CA SER A 33 -10.51 -7.58 6.52
C SER A 33 -11.79 -6.77 6.64
N LEU A 34 -12.29 -6.19 5.55
CA LEU A 34 -13.61 -5.55 5.51
C LEU A 34 -14.67 -6.49 4.93
N PRO A 35 -15.18 -7.53 5.64
CA PRO A 35 -16.31 -8.31 5.17
C PRO A 35 -17.64 -7.63 5.53
N ASN A 36 -18.65 -7.88 4.70
CA ASN A 36 -20.01 -7.32 4.67
C ASN A 36 -20.86 -7.40 5.97
N GLN A 37 -20.31 -7.79 7.12
CA GLN A 37 -21.01 -7.78 8.39
C GLN A 37 -20.08 -7.34 9.52
N GLY A 38 -20.09 -6.03 9.82
CA GLY A 38 -19.62 -5.47 11.09
C GLY A 38 -18.54 -4.38 10.99
N MET A 39 -17.82 -4.27 9.87
CA MET A 39 -16.69 -3.33 9.70
C MET A 39 -16.83 -2.58 8.38
N THR A 40 -16.73 -1.23 8.42
CA THR A 40 -16.98 -0.22 7.34
C THR A 40 -17.94 -0.64 6.21
N ARG A 41 -19.12 0.00 6.10
CA ARG A 41 -20.00 -0.17 4.92
C ARG A 41 -19.40 0.31 3.59
N THR A 42 -18.30 1.06 3.64
CA THR A 42 -17.68 1.70 2.48
C THR A 42 -16.26 1.18 2.30
N VAL A 43 -15.99 0.54 1.17
CA VAL A 43 -14.63 0.16 0.76
C VAL A 43 -13.88 1.41 0.32
N PRO A 44 -12.72 1.74 0.90
CA PRO A 44 -11.91 2.89 0.49
C PRO A 44 -11.49 2.79 -0.98
N GLU A 45 -11.61 3.90 -1.71
CA GLU A 45 -11.28 3.99 -3.13
C GLU A 45 -10.27 5.11 -3.36
N SER A 46 -9.15 4.80 -4.00
CA SER A 46 -8.15 5.82 -4.36
C SER A 46 -8.75 6.85 -5.34
N PRO A 47 -8.31 8.12 -5.29
CA PRO A 47 -7.34 8.68 -4.35
C PRO A 47 -7.94 9.22 -3.04
N ASN A 48 -9.22 8.95 -2.73
CA ASN A 48 -10.00 9.82 -1.84
C ASN A 48 -10.10 9.32 -0.39
N PHE A 49 -9.00 8.86 0.19
CA PHE A 49 -8.99 8.47 1.60
C PHE A 49 -7.61 8.60 2.24
N LYS A 50 -7.60 8.84 3.54
CA LYS A 50 -6.41 8.81 4.39
C LYS A 50 -6.54 7.72 5.45
N VAL A 51 -5.42 7.35 6.05
CA VAL A 51 -5.38 6.50 7.23
C VAL A 51 -4.62 7.23 8.32
N ARG A 52 -5.25 7.37 9.49
CA ARG A 52 -4.60 7.82 10.70
C ARG A 52 -4.35 6.59 11.58
N LEU A 53 -3.18 6.50 12.19
CA LEU A 53 -2.85 5.45 13.16
C LEU A 53 -1.71 5.88 14.07
N THR A 54 -1.68 5.36 15.29
CA THR A 54 -0.53 5.46 16.20
C THR A 54 0.12 4.09 16.32
N LEU A 55 1.40 4.01 15.97
CA LEU A 55 2.20 2.78 16.00
C LEU A 55 3.39 2.94 16.94
N ASP A 56 3.60 1.94 17.77
CA ASP A 56 4.73 1.86 18.69
C ASP A 56 5.27 0.43 18.70
N ILE A 57 6.45 0.26 18.09
CA ILE A 57 7.10 -1.04 17.93
C ILE A 57 8.06 -1.27 19.09
N LYS A 58 7.81 -2.32 19.87
CA LYS A 58 8.69 -2.75 20.98
C LYS A 58 9.73 -3.76 20.51
N LYS A 59 9.35 -4.66 19.62
CA LYS A 59 10.22 -5.66 18.99
C LYS A 59 9.80 -5.86 17.54
N GLY A 60 10.76 -5.82 16.62
CA GLY A 60 10.50 -5.80 15.18
C GLY A 60 10.37 -7.17 14.51
N GLY A 61 10.62 -8.28 15.20
CA GLY A 61 10.62 -9.62 14.57
C GLY A 61 11.96 -10.03 13.94
N GLY A 62 13.05 -9.34 14.28
CA GLY A 62 14.41 -9.64 13.81
C GLY A 62 14.82 -8.89 12.54
N ALA A 63 16.08 -9.10 12.14
CA ALA A 63 16.72 -8.41 11.01
C ALA A 63 15.98 -8.57 9.67
N LYS A 64 15.43 -9.76 9.45
CA LYS A 64 14.80 -10.15 8.19
C LYS A 64 13.28 -9.97 8.18
N SER A 65 12.69 -9.43 9.24
CA SER A 65 11.24 -9.23 9.25
C SER A 65 10.85 -8.12 8.28
N GLN A 66 9.71 -8.29 7.64
CA GLN A 66 9.06 -7.24 6.89
C GLN A 66 7.94 -6.69 7.76
N PHE A 67 8.26 -5.63 8.51
CA PHE A 67 7.26 -4.91 9.28
C PHE A 67 6.62 -3.85 8.40
N TYR A 68 5.35 -4.04 8.08
CA TYR A 68 4.57 -3.14 7.26
C TYR A 68 3.95 -2.04 8.12
N LEU A 69 4.30 -0.78 7.83
CA LEU A 69 3.56 0.36 8.36
C LEU A 69 2.13 0.32 7.84
N LEU A 70 1.97 -0.03 6.57
CA LEU A 70 0.70 -0.19 5.85
C LEU A 70 0.91 -1.32 4.82
N ASP A 71 0.09 -2.35 4.88
CA ASP A 71 -0.09 -3.40 3.87
C ASP A 71 -1.53 -3.30 3.34
N MET A 72 -1.68 -3.15 2.04
CA MET A 72 -2.97 -2.94 1.41
C MET A 72 -3.25 -3.98 0.35
N GLY A 73 -4.39 -4.66 0.48
CA GLY A 73 -4.83 -5.70 -0.44
C GLY A 73 -6.05 -5.29 -1.27
N SER A 74 -6.05 -5.65 -2.55
CA SER A 74 -7.17 -5.45 -3.46
C SER A 74 -7.18 -6.49 -4.59
N CYS A 75 -8.21 -6.47 -5.44
CA CYS A 75 -8.32 -7.34 -6.61
C CYS A 75 -8.94 -6.58 -7.79
N TRP A 76 -8.29 -6.67 -8.96
CA TRP A 76 -8.87 -6.32 -10.26
C TRP A 76 -8.21 -7.14 -11.38
N LYS A 77 -8.79 -7.16 -12.58
CA LYS A 77 -8.19 -7.84 -13.75
C LYS A 77 -7.19 -6.94 -14.45
N ASN A 78 -6.28 -7.49 -15.25
CA ASN A 78 -5.34 -6.69 -16.06
C ASN A 78 -6.07 -5.76 -17.05
N SER A 79 -7.30 -6.10 -17.43
CA SER A 79 -8.21 -5.26 -18.22
C SER A 79 -8.81 -4.06 -17.47
N GLY A 80 -8.54 -3.92 -16.18
CA GLY A 80 -9.14 -2.91 -15.30
C GLY A 80 -10.55 -3.25 -14.80
N ALA A 81 -11.12 -4.38 -15.25
CA ALA A 81 -12.39 -4.86 -14.74
C ALA A 81 -12.29 -5.30 -13.26
N PRO A 82 -13.37 -5.22 -12.48
CA PRO A 82 -13.42 -5.83 -11.15
C PRO A 82 -13.18 -7.34 -11.21
N CYS A 83 -12.63 -7.90 -10.15
CA CYS A 83 -12.54 -9.35 -10.00
C CYS A 83 -13.93 -9.99 -9.86
N ASP A 84 -14.07 -11.22 -10.36
CA ASP A 84 -15.32 -11.99 -10.36
C ASP A 84 -15.18 -13.42 -9.83
N GLY A 85 -14.00 -13.77 -9.29
CA GLY A 85 -13.68 -15.09 -8.76
C GLY A 85 -12.99 -16.01 -9.77
N ASP A 86 -12.69 -15.54 -10.98
CA ASP A 86 -11.94 -16.29 -11.98
C ASP A 86 -10.45 -16.36 -11.61
N VAL A 87 -10.00 -17.55 -11.23
CA VAL A 87 -8.62 -17.81 -10.80
C VAL A 87 -7.55 -17.55 -11.89
N THR A 88 -7.95 -17.42 -13.15
CA THR A 88 -7.02 -17.21 -14.27
C THR A 88 -6.86 -15.74 -14.63
N THR A 89 -7.92 -14.95 -14.49
CA THR A 89 -7.95 -13.54 -14.91
C THR A 89 -7.98 -12.54 -13.76
N ASP A 90 -8.44 -12.94 -12.58
CA ASP A 90 -8.35 -12.13 -11.37
C ASP A 90 -6.89 -11.98 -10.96
N VAL A 91 -6.52 -10.79 -10.50
CA VAL A 91 -5.18 -10.50 -9.99
C VAL A 91 -5.31 -9.85 -8.63
N THR A 92 -4.79 -10.53 -7.62
CA THR A 92 -4.66 -9.97 -6.26
C THR A 92 -3.48 -9.02 -6.22
N ARG A 93 -3.65 -7.84 -5.62
CA ARG A 93 -2.62 -6.79 -5.62
C ARG A 93 -2.33 -6.27 -4.24
N TYR A 94 -1.04 -6.07 -3.99
CA TYR A 94 -0.52 -5.62 -2.71
C TYR A 94 0.31 -4.35 -2.85
N SER A 95 0.11 -3.42 -1.93
CA SER A 95 0.93 -2.22 -1.73
C SER A 95 1.41 -2.20 -0.29
N GLU A 96 2.71 -2.32 -0.09
CA GLU A 96 3.29 -2.61 1.21
C GLU A 96 4.44 -1.66 1.53
N MET A 97 4.37 -0.92 2.64
CA MET A 97 5.47 -0.06 3.12
C MET A 97 6.24 -0.74 4.24
N ILE A 98 7.46 -1.19 3.97
CA ILE A 98 8.32 -1.84 4.97
C ILE A 98 9.12 -0.79 5.73
N ILE A 99 8.97 -0.74 7.06
CA ILE A 99 9.67 0.24 7.93
C ILE A 99 10.81 -0.34 8.75
N ASN A 100 11.09 -1.64 8.63
CA ASN A 100 12.31 -2.21 9.20
C ASN A 100 13.54 -1.55 8.53
N PRO A 101 14.41 -0.83 9.28
CA PRO A 101 15.55 -0.12 8.70
C PRO A 101 16.58 -1.04 8.03
N GLU A 102 16.60 -2.32 8.39
CA GLU A 102 17.47 -3.33 7.79
C GLU A 102 16.96 -3.82 6.42
N ALA A 103 15.74 -3.48 6.02
CA ALA A 103 15.24 -3.77 4.67
C ALA A 103 16.02 -2.97 3.62
N GLU A 104 16.48 -3.65 2.57
CA GLU A 104 17.30 -3.06 1.50
C GLU A 104 16.52 -2.95 0.19
N ALA A 105 16.81 -1.95 -0.63
CA ALA A 105 16.23 -1.88 -1.97
C ALA A 105 16.81 -3.01 -2.86
N TRP A 106 15.93 -3.88 -3.36
CA TRP A 106 16.29 -4.86 -4.40
C TRP A 106 16.17 -4.23 -5.78
N CYS A 107 15.21 -3.31 -5.95
CA CYS A 107 15.20 -2.41 -7.08
C CYS A 107 16.46 -1.54 -7.09
N ARG A 108 17.33 -1.76 -8.08
CA ARG A 108 18.59 -1.02 -8.25
C ARG A 108 18.84 -0.70 -9.72
N PRO A 109 19.66 0.32 -10.03
CA PRO A 109 20.01 0.67 -11.42
C PRO A 109 20.58 -0.49 -12.25
N ASP A 110 21.20 -1.48 -11.59
CA ASP A 110 21.79 -2.68 -12.16
C ASP A 110 20.90 -3.93 -12.03
N CYS A 111 19.72 -3.82 -11.42
CA CYS A 111 18.75 -4.90 -11.18
C CYS A 111 17.33 -4.34 -11.41
N LEU A 112 17.00 -4.10 -12.68
CA LEU A 112 15.76 -3.41 -13.09
C LEU A 112 14.53 -4.32 -13.06
N GLU A 113 14.74 -5.64 -13.07
CA GLU A 113 13.69 -6.66 -12.98
C GLU A 113 12.86 -6.57 -11.71
N GLU A 114 13.45 -6.08 -10.62
CA GLU A 114 12.79 -5.85 -9.31
C GLU A 114 12.22 -4.43 -9.19
N CYS A 115 12.34 -3.59 -10.23
CA CYS A 115 11.84 -2.22 -10.24
C CYS A 115 10.53 -2.10 -11.00
N PRO A 116 9.55 -1.31 -10.50
CA PRO A 116 8.38 -0.99 -11.31
C PRO A 116 8.82 -0.19 -12.55
N PRO A 117 8.21 -0.40 -13.73
CA PRO A 117 8.58 0.31 -14.95
C PRO A 117 8.56 1.84 -14.82
N TYR A 118 7.66 2.39 -14.01
CA TYR A 118 7.53 3.82 -13.79
C TYR A 118 7.35 4.17 -12.33
N HIS A 119 7.97 5.28 -11.93
CA HIS A 119 7.59 6.05 -10.75
C HIS A 119 6.73 7.23 -11.21
N THR A 120 5.66 7.53 -10.46
CA THR A 120 4.84 8.73 -10.66
C THR A 120 4.99 9.61 -9.44
N PHE A 121 5.56 10.79 -9.62
CA PHE A 121 5.66 11.80 -8.56
C PHE A 121 4.27 12.37 -8.23
N HIS A 122 4.11 12.98 -7.05
CA HIS A 122 2.86 13.59 -6.61
C HIS A 122 2.26 14.58 -7.61
N ASN A 123 3.11 15.31 -8.33
CA ASN A 123 2.70 16.24 -9.38
C ASN A 123 2.25 15.57 -10.71
N GLY A 124 2.21 14.23 -10.77
CA GLY A 124 1.84 13.44 -11.93
C GLY A 124 2.99 13.19 -12.93
N THR A 125 4.18 13.73 -12.69
CA THR A 125 5.34 13.48 -13.56
C THR A 125 5.73 12.00 -13.48
N ARG A 126 5.84 11.34 -14.63
CA ARG A 126 6.27 9.95 -14.71
C ARG A 126 7.72 9.85 -15.15
N VAL A 127 8.48 9.01 -14.47
CA VAL A 127 9.87 8.70 -14.79
C VAL A 127 10.01 7.21 -14.96
N HIS A 128 10.66 6.80 -16.04
CA HIS A 128 10.90 5.40 -16.35
C HIS A 128 12.10 4.86 -15.57
N ARG A 129 12.10 3.59 -15.16
CA ARG A 129 13.17 2.96 -14.37
C ARG A 129 14.57 3.02 -15.00
N THR A 130 14.65 3.12 -16.32
CA THR A 130 15.96 3.29 -17.01
C THR A 130 16.55 4.70 -16.90
N ASP A 131 15.77 5.69 -16.46
CA ASP A 131 16.28 7.02 -16.15
C ASP A 131 16.84 7.04 -14.73
N THR A 132 18.05 6.52 -14.58
CA THR A 132 18.73 6.34 -13.28
C THR A 132 19.04 7.65 -12.56
N ALA A 133 19.04 8.78 -13.26
CA ALA A 133 19.25 10.09 -12.67
C ALA A 133 18.02 10.60 -11.90
N ARG A 134 16.81 10.15 -12.28
CA ARG A 134 15.54 10.67 -11.73
C ARG A 134 14.68 9.60 -11.07
N PHE A 135 14.81 8.33 -11.44
CA PHE A 135 14.01 7.27 -10.86
C PHE A 135 14.50 6.95 -9.43
N PRO A 136 13.62 6.97 -8.41
CA PRO A 136 14.01 6.78 -7.03
C PRO A 136 14.14 5.29 -6.68
N HIS A 137 15.19 4.63 -7.18
CA HIS A 137 15.42 3.19 -6.98
C HIS A 137 15.35 2.78 -5.49
N ALA A 138 15.97 3.57 -4.62
CA ALA A 138 16.01 3.33 -3.17
C ALA A 138 14.64 3.40 -2.47
N ALA A 139 13.61 3.90 -3.15
CA ALA A 139 12.24 3.98 -2.63
C ALA A 139 11.47 2.65 -2.74
N TYR A 140 12.03 1.67 -3.46
CA TYR A 140 11.39 0.40 -3.75
C TYR A 140 12.21 -0.75 -3.17
N HIS A 141 11.56 -1.60 -2.37
CA HIS A 141 12.14 -2.87 -2.00
C HIS A 141 12.09 -3.78 -3.23
N VAL A 142 10.88 -4.09 -3.71
CA VAL A 142 10.65 -4.97 -4.86
C VAL A 142 9.33 -4.65 -5.55
N TYR A 143 9.31 -4.84 -6.86
CA TYR A 143 8.12 -4.98 -7.69
C TYR A 143 8.16 -6.33 -8.39
N CYS A 144 7.08 -7.10 -8.31
CA CYS A 144 6.87 -8.26 -9.16
C CYS A 144 5.56 -8.13 -9.95
N SER A 145 5.62 -8.45 -11.24
CA SER A 145 4.48 -8.42 -12.17
C SER A 145 3.55 -9.61 -11.97
N PRO A 146 2.26 -9.48 -12.33
CA PRO A 146 1.36 -10.62 -12.27
C PRO A 146 1.69 -11.65 -13.33
N GLY A 147 1.62 -12.93 -12.95
CA GLY A 147 2.00 -14.06 -13.81
C GLY A 147 1.19 -14.16 -15.11
N ASN A 148 0.03 -13.51 -15.18
CA ASN A 148 -0.82 -13.41 -16.37
C ASN A 148 -0.67 -12.07 -17.12
N ALA A 149 0.37 -11.28 -16.86
CA ALA A 149 0.66 -10.05 -17.59
C ALA A 149 1.33 -10.34 -18.96
N GLU A 150 0.53 -10.40 -20.01
CA GLU A 150 0.99 -10.70 -21.37
C GLU A 150 1.94 -9.63 -21.95
N HIS A 151 1.81 -8.39 -21.49
CA HIS A 151 2.56 -7.24 -21.98
C HIS A 151 3.46 -6.61 -20.91
N ALA A 152 3.84 -7.36 -19.88
CA ALA A 152 4.77 -6.87 -18.87
C ALA A 152 6.09 -6.42 -19.51
N GLU A 153 6.54 -5.22 -19.16
CA GLU A 153 7.77 -4.66 -19.71
C GLU A 153 8.99 -5.44 -19.18
N ARG A 154 9.81 -5.97 -20.08
CA ARG A 154 11.01 -6.72 -19.72
C ARG A 154 12.23 -5.80 -19.59
N PRO A 155 13.15 -6.05 -18.64
CA PRO A 155 13.15 -7.17 -17.70
C PRO A 155 12.13 -6.98 -16.56
N THR A 156 11.53 -8.06 -16.06
CA THR A 156 10.63 -8.04 -14.89
C THR A 156 10.65 -9.41 -14.22
N THR A 157 10.51 -9.41 -12.89
CA THR A 157 10.24 -10.62 -12.11
C THR A 157 8.73 -10.81 -12.02
N PHE A 158 8.25 -12.05 -12.21
CA PHE A 158 6.85 -12.40 -11.98
C PHE A 158 6.67 -12.89 -10.55
N CYS A 159 5.58 -12.50 -9.88
CA CYS A 159 5.30 -12.96 -8.52
C CYS A 159 5.12 -14.48 -8.47
N ASP A 160 5.51 -15.09 -7.35
CA ASP A 160 5.45 -16.53 -7.16
C ASP A 160 4.00 -17.06 -7.26
N PRO A 161 3.71 -18.00 -8.18
CA PRO A 161 2.37 -18.57 -8.31
C PRO A 161 2.00 -19.52 -7.17
N TYR A 162 2.93 -19.97 -6.31
CA TYR A 162 2.62 -20.96 -5.29
C TYR A 162 1.93 -20.39 -4.04
N SER A 163 2.14 -19.11 -3.72
CA SER A 163 1.60 -18.49 -2.50
C SER A 163 0.09 -18.18 -2.57
N ASN A 164 -0.50 -18.11 -3.77
CA ASN A 164 -1.92 -17.80 -3.96
C ASN A 164 -2.47 -18.52 -5.22
N PRO A 165 -3.67 -19.13 -5.19
CA PRO A 165 -4.29 -19.71 -6.38
C PRO A 165 -4.53 -18.71 -7.53
N GLN A 166 -4.59 -17.41 -7.24
CA GLN A 166 -4.73 -16.33 -8.23
C GLN A 166 -3.37 -15.67 -8.51
N PRO A 167 -3.11 -15.19 -9.74
CA PRO A 167 -1.97 -14.31 -10.03
C PRO A 167 -1.90 -13.14 -9.04
N GLN A 168 -0.67 -12.81 -8.62
CA GLN A 168 -0.40 -11.73 -7.68
C GLN A 168 0.44 -10.64 -8.33
N GLU A 169 0.23 -9.39 -7.95
CA GLU A 169 1.16 -8.29 -8.21
C GLU A 169 1.50 -7.63 -6.87
N ILE A 170 2.79 -7.55 -6.55
CA ILE A 170 3.27 -7.02 -5.27
C ILE A 170 4.16 -5.82 -5.56
N LEU A 171 3.90 -4.73 -4.84
CA LEU A 171 4.76 -3.56 -4.82
C LEU A 171 5.11 -3.21 -3.37
N GLN A 172 6.35 -3.53 -3.01
CA GLN A 172 6.93 -3.22 -1.71
C GLN A 172 7.79 -1.95 -1.81
N ILE A 173 7.48 -0.96 -0.99
CA ILE A 173 8.16 0.33 -0.91
C ILE A 173 8.89 0.50 0.43
N LEU A 174 9.88 1.39 0.42
CA LEU A 174 10.73 1.71 1.57
C LEU A 174 10.65 3.20 1.91
N PRO A 175 10.97 3.60 3.16
CA PRO A 175 11.10 4.99 3.56
C PRO A 175 12.00 5.76 2.60
N HIS A 176 11.47 6.84 2.03
CA HIS A 176 12.18 7.66 1.04
C HIS A 176 11.54 9.04 0.90
N PRO A 177 12.29 10.12 0.63
CA PRO A 177 11.74 11.48 0.55
C PRO A 177 10.59 11.67 -0.45
N VAL A 178 10.55 10.86 -1.51
CA VAL A 178 9.47 10.91 -2.52
C VAL A 178 8.09 10.54 -1.95
N TRP A 179 8.04 9.91 -0.78
CA TRP A 179 6.79 9.56 -0.10
C TRP A 179 6.34 10.60 0.93
N GLY A 180 7.20 11.58 1.25
CA GLY A 180 6.96 12.57 2.30
C GLY A 180 5.72 13.44 2.06
N GLU A 181 5.42 13.77 0.80
CA GLU A 181 4.20 14.52 0.44
C GLU A 181 2.90 13.75 0.77
N TYR A 182 2.97 12.44 0.93
CA TYR A 182 1.85 11.59 1.35
C TYR A 182 1.85 11.29 2.86
N GLY A 183 2.76 11.88 3.64
CA GLY A 183 2.87 11.68 5.09
C GLY A 183 3.61 10.40 5.51
N TYR A 184 4.18 9.66 4.56
CA TYR A 184 4.93 8.43 4.82
C TYR A 184 6.36 8.72 5.33
N PRO A 185 7.02 7.73 5.98
CA PRO A 185 8.43 7.81 6.36
C PRO A 185 9.32 8.24 5.19
N THR A 186 10.23 9.17 5.47
CA THR A 186 11.18 9.72 4.49
C THR A 186 12.58 9.16 4.64
N GLU A 187 12.91 8.59 5.79
CA GLU A 187 14.21 8.02 6.10
C GLU A 187 14.07 6.67 6.82
N LYS A 188 15.07 5.81 6.67
CA LYS A 188 15.13 4.53 7.37
C LYS A 188 15.15 4.74 8.88
N GLY A 189 14.31 4.00 9.60
CA GLY A 189 14.23 4.04 11.06
C GLY A 189 13.17 4.99 11.62
N GLU A 190 12.56 5.86 10.80
CA GLU A 190 11.41 6.64 11.24
C GLU A 190 10.21 5.74 11.58
N GLY A 191 9.64 5.91 12.76
CA GLY A 191 8.55 5.05 13.25
C GLY A 191 8.98 3.65 13.68
N TRP A 192 10.29 3.39 13.78
CA TRP A 192 10.83 2.11 14.22
C TRP A 192 10.93 2.03 15.75
N ILE A 193 11.64 1.01 16.24
CA ILE A 193 11.80 0.73 17.67
C ILE A 193 12.37 1.96 18.40
N GLY A 194 11.64 2.42 19.43
CA GLY A 194 12.01 3.60 20.22
C GLY A 194 11.47 4.92 19.67
N ASP A 195 10.75 4.90 18.56
CA ASP A 195 10.17 6.06 17.89
C ASP A 195 8.65 5.89 17.69
N PRO A 196 7.84 5.90 18.78
CA PRO A 196 6.39 5.80 18.68
C PRO A 196 5.83 7.03 17.97
N ARG A 197 4.99 6.83 16.95
CA ARG A 197 4.46 7.92 16.12
C ARG A 197 2.99 7.74 15.78
N THR A 198 2.30 8.88 15.71
CA THR A 198 1.01 9.00 15.04
C THR A 198 1.26 9.44 13.60
N TRP A 199 0.77 8.64 12.66
CA TRP A 199 0.84 8.87 11.23
C TRP A 199 -0.51 9.39 10.74
N GLU A 200 -0.48 10.36 9.82
CA GLU A 200 -1.61 10.70 8.95
C GLU A 200 -1.15 10.48 7.51
N LEU A 201 -1.51 9.33 6.95
CA LEU A 201 -1.06 8.87 5.64
C LEU A 201 -2.12 9.20 4.58
N ASP A 202 -1.73 9.90 3.52
CA ASP A 202 -2.57 10.05 2.31
C ASP A 202 -2.48 8.80 1.43
N VAL A 203 -2.99 7.71 2.00
CA VAL A 203 -2.96 6.37 1.43
C VAL A 203 -3.65 6.33 0.06
N GLY A 204 -4.76 7.05 -0.09
CA GLY A 204 -5.48 7.14 -1.34
C GLY A 204 -4.64 7.79 -2.46
N ALA A 205 -4.09 8.97 -2.23
CA ALA A 205 -3.29 9.65 -3.24
C ALA A 205 -1.99 8.90 -3.56
N MET A 206 -1.33 8.33 -2.55
CA MET A 206 -0.13 7.51 -2.71
C MET A 206 -0.44 6.29 -3.57
N SER A 207 -1.44 5.50 -3.18
CA SER A 207 -1.81 4.27 -3.87
C SER A 207 -2.36 4.50 -5.28
N GLN A 208 -2.81 5.72 -5.63
CA GLN A 208 -3.15 6.13 -6.99
C GLN A 208 -1.92 6.38 -7.87
N SER A 209 -0.80 6.80 -7.27
CA SER A 209 0.44 7.17 -7.94
C SER A 209 1.35 5.98 -8.19
N LEU A 210 1.22 4.93 -7.37
CA LEU A 210 1.92 3.66 -7.54
C LEU A 210 1.62 2.99 -8.88
N TYR A 211 2.63 2.32 -9.43
CA TYR A 211 2.51 1.51 -10.63
C TYR A 211 1.86 0.17 -10.29
N PHE A 212 0.79 -0.15 -11.01
CA PHE A 212 0.20 -1.48 -11.11
C PHE A 212 -0.04 -1.77 -12.58
N TYR A 213 0.29 -2.97 -13.01
CA TYR A 213 0.19 -3.42 -14.37
C TYR A 213 -1.27 -3.41 -14.83
N GLN A 214 -1.47 -2.91 -16.04
CA GLN A 214 -2.70 -3.04 -16.82
C GLN A 214 -2.35 -3.30 -18.27
N ASP A 215 -3.20 -4.05 -18.96
CA ASP A 215 -3.02 -4.32 -20.37
C ASP A 215 -3.11 -3.03 -21.18
N PRO A 216 -2.24 -2.83 -22.19
CA PRO A 216 -2.28 -1.65 -23.05
C PRO A 216 -3.66 -1.44 -23.69
N GLY A 217 -4.12 -0.20 -23.69
CA GLY A 217 -5.41 0.18 -24.30
C GLY A 217 -6.65 -0.13 -23.46
N THR A 218 -6.48 -0.65 -22.24
CA THR A 218 -7.61 -0.94 -21.35
C THR A 218 -7.97 0.27 -20.47
N PRO A 219 -9.24 0.37 -20.00
CA PRO A 219 -9.64 1.43 -19.07
C PRO A 219 -8.88 1.34 -17.74
N ALA A 220 -8.62 2.49 -17.11
CA ALA A 220 -7.98 2.53 -15.80
C ALA A 220 -8.82 1.79 -14.75
N ALA A 221 -8.19 0.91 -13.97
CA ALA A 221 -8.84 0.19 -12.88
C ALA A 221 -9.30 1.14 -11.77
N LYS A 222 -10.47 0.87 -11.18
CA LYS A 222 -10.87 1.50 -9.92
C LYS A 222 -10.20 0.78 -8.76
N ARG A 223 -9.31 1.46 -8.05
CA ARG A 223 -8.52 0.88 -6.95
C ARG A 223 -9.32 0.94 -5.64
N ARG A 224 -9.98 -0.17 -5.32
CA ARG A 224 -10.79 -0.37 -4.10
C ARG A 224 -10.07 -1.29 -3.14
N TRP A 225 -9.65 -0.77 -1.99
CA TRP A 225 -8.80 -1.49 -1.06
C TRP A 225 -9.63 -2.23 -0.03
N THR A 226 -9.72 -3.55 -0.19
CA THR A 226 -10.57 -4.43 0.64
C THR A 226 -9.87 -4.89 1.93
N SER A 227 -8.56 -4.72 2.01
CA SER A 227 -7.71 -4.98 3.18
C SER A 227 -6.78 -3.80 3.41
N ILE A 228 -6.65 -3.37 4.66
CA ILE A 228 -5.69 -2.35 5.09
C ILE A 228 -5.16 -2.78 6.46
N ASP A 229 -3.89 -3.15 6.49
CA ASP A 229 -3.29 -3.96 7.54
C ASP A 229 -2.00 -3.31 8.05
N VAL A 230 -1.65 -3.61 9.31
CA VAL A 230 -0.39 -3.18 9.96
C VAL A 230 0.14 -4.36 10.74
N GLY A 231 1.43 -4.65 10.60
CA GLY A 231 2.03 -5.76 11.32
C GLY A 231 3.33 -6.20 10.71
N THR A 232 3.73 -7.42 11.02
CA THR A 232 5.02 -7.93 10.58
C THR A 232 4.92 -9.34 10.05
N GLU A 233 5.59 -9.56 8.93
CA GLU A 233 5.90 -10.87 8.41
C GLU A 233 7.28 -11.29 8.91
N ILE A 234 7.31 -12.40 9.63
CA ILE A 234 8.54 -12.99 10.18
C ILE A 234 8.86 -14.23 9.35
N TYR A 235 9.87 -14.13 8.49
CA TYR A 235 10.40 -15.27 7.76
C TYR A 235 11.19 -16.21 8.69
N VAL A 236 11.38 -17.45 8.23
CA VAL A 236 11.98 -18.59 8.96
C VAL A 236 13.15 -18.13 9.85
N SER A 237 12.86 -18.03 11.14
CA SER A 237 13.83 -17.75 12.21
C SER A 237 13.33 -18.44 13.47
N GLU A 238 14.24 -19.18 14.13
CA GLU A 238 13.84 -20.13 15.17
C GLU A 238 13.31 -19.46 16.45
N ASP A 239 13.58 -18.16 16.67
CA ASP A 239 13.23 -17.44 17.90
C ASP A 239 12.82 -15.96 17.71
N ALA A 240 12.38 -15.57 16.51
CA ALA A 240 11.98 -14.17 16.30
C ALA A 240 10.70 -13.82 17.08
N VAL A 241 10.77 -12.71 17.82
CA VAL A 241 9.64 -12.15 18.55
C VAL A 241 9.38 -10.75 18.03
N ALA A 242 8.12 -10.48 17.74
CA ALA A 242 7.64 -9.14 17.48
C ALA A 242 6.59 -8.74 18.50
N GLU A 243 6.60 -7.46 18.87
CA GLU A 243 5.75 -6.88 19.90
C GLU A 243 5.53 -5.41 19.53
N TRP A 244 4.29 -4.99 19.38
CA TRP A 244 3.93 -3.62 19.03
C TRP A 244 2.52 -3.27 19.53
N THR A 245 2.23 -1.99 19.63
CA THR A 245 0.88 -1.48 19.91
C THR A 245 0.40 -0.63 18.76
N LEU A 246 -0.89 -0.77 18.44
CA LEU A 246 -1.59 -0.01 17.41
C LEU A 246 -2.83 0.63 18.05
N SER A 247 -2.92 1.95 18.00
CA SER A 247 -4.10 2.72 18.44
C SER A 247 -4.50 3.75 17.38
N ASP A 248 -5.63 4.42 17.59
CA ASP A 248 -6.12 5.53 16.74
C ASP A 248 -6.18 5.17 15.25
N PHE A 249 -6.53 3.91 14.95
CA PHE A 249 -6.62 3.41 13.59
C PHE A 249 -7.95 3.86 12.97
N ASP A 250 -7.88 4.95 12.21
CA ASP A 250 -9.03 5.58 11.56
C ASP A 250 -8.83 5.61 10.04
N ILE A 251 -9.85 5.19 9.29
CA ILE A 251 -9.89 5.37 7.83
C ILE A 251 -10.77 6.57 7.52
N LEU A 252 -10.18 7.63 6.99
CA LEU A 252 -10.83 8.90 6.71
C LEU A 252 -11.20 8.99 5.23
N ILE A 253 -12.47 8.79 4.91
CA ILE A 253 -12.95 8.86 3.52
C ILE A 253 -13.40 10.28 3.22
N SER A 254 -12.77 10.91 2.22
CA SER A 254 -13.18 12.22 1.72
C SER A 254 -14.40 12.05 0.81
N LYS A 255 -15.52 12.70 1.16
CA LYS A 255 -16.65 12.80 0.24
C LYS A 255 -16.27 13.75 -0.89
N ARG A 256 -16.45 13.33 -2.15
CA ARG A 256 -16.46 14.30 -3.25
C ARG A 256 -17.65 15.22 -3.03
N CYS A 257 -17.43 16.53 -3.06
CA CYS A 257 -18.54 17.45 -3.34
C CYS A 257 -19.03 17.15 -4.76
N GLU A 258 -20.10 16.39 -4.87
CA GLU A 258 -20.89 16.37 -6.09
C GLU A 258 -21.33 17.82 -6.35
N LYS A 259 -20.93 18.39 -7.48
CA LYS A 259 -21.52 19.64 -7.94
C LYS A 259 -23.00 19.34 -8.15
N SER A 260 -23.83 19.74 -7.20
CA SER A 260 -25.27 19.80 -7.40
C SER A 260 -25.50 20.76 -8.56
N HIS A 261 -25.73 20.20 -9.74
CA HIS A 261 -26.34 20.94 -10.84
C HIS A 261 -27.76 21.29 -10.39
N VAL A 262 -27.90 22.45 -9.75
CA VAL A 262 -29.19 23.10 -9.62
C VAL A 262 -29.52 23.64 -11.00
N SER A 263 -30.27 22.86 -11.78
CA SER A 263 -31.00 23.40 -12.92
C SER A 263 -32.08 24.31 -12.36
N LEU A 264 -31.83 25.62 -12.39
CA LEU A 264 -32.88 26.62 -12.26
C LEU A 264 -33.77 26.51 -13.50
N ILE A 265 -35.03 26.09 -13.29
CA ILE A 265 -36.16 26.43 -14.15
C ILE A 265 -36.88 27.58 -13.46
#